data_AF-A0A3D1BPY1-F1
#
_entry.id   AF-A0A3D1BPY1-F1
#
_cell.length_a   1.000
_cell.length_b   1.000
_cell.length_c   1.000
_cell.angle_alpha   90.00
_cell.angle_beta   90.00
_cell.angle_gamma   90.00
#
_symmetry.space_group_name_H-M   'P 1'
#
loop_
_entity.id
_entity.type
_entity.pdbx_description
1 polymer ?
#
loop_
_entity_poly.entity_id
_entity_poly.type
_entity_poly.pdbx_seq_one_letter_code
_entity_poly.pdbx_strand_id
1 'polypeptide(L)'
;DMRKPDSISKTKSRIIALVLLLLSHSTLIMSQQPTHYPKANEPVPWTLGNILIYIGGPILLFLVYYYYRKREKRKAEEKNKASASAKATTDGGG
;
A
#
# COMPACT_ATOMS: atom_id res chain seq x y z
N ASP A 1 -34.86 0.76 -5.57
CA ASP A 1 -33.78 -0.13 -6.00
C ASP A 1 -32.46 0.39 -5.42
N MET A 2 -31.91 -0.30 -4.41
CA MET A 2 -30.81 0.21 -3.59
C MET A 2 -29.49 -0.34 -4.13
N ARG A 3 -28.84 0.44 -5.01
CA ARG A 3 -27.59 0.06 -5.68
C ARG A 3 -26.47 -0.10 -4.63
N LYS A 4 -26.13 -1.34 -4.28
CA LYS A 4 -25.04 -1.63 -3.33
C LYS A 4 -23.72 -1.08 -3.91
N PRO A 5 -22.93 -0.33 -3.13
CA PRO A 5 -21.66 0.19 -3.59
C PRO A 5 -20.71 -0.96 -3.93
N ASP A 6 -20.23 -0.94 -5.16
CA ASP A 6 -19.22 -1.79 -5.76
C ASP A 6 -17.94 -1.82 -4.89
N SER A 7 -17.35 -3.01 -4.70
CA SER A 7 -16.18 -3.18 -3.81
C SER A 7 -14.95 -2.38 -4.26
N ILE A 8 -14.91 -2.00 -5.54
CA ILE A 8 -13.86 -1.16 -6.14
C ILE A 8 -13.97 0.29 -5.64
N SER A 9 -15.18 0.85 -5.56
CA SER A 9 -15.38 2.22 -5.06
C SER A 9 -15.03 2.36 -3.57
N LYS A 10 -15.30 1.32 -2.75
CA LYS A 10 -14.89 1.28 -1.34
C LYS A 10 -13.36 1.29 -1.16
N THR A 11 -12.62 0.53 -1.96
CA THR A 11 -11.14 0.51 -1.89
C THR A 11 -10.55 1.86 -2.31
N LYS A 12 -11.07 2.47 -3.38
CA LYS A 12 -10.65 3.81 -3.81
C LYS A 12 -10.96 4.87 -2.73
N SER A 13 -12.14 4.81 -2.12
CA SER A 13 -12.53 5.70 -1.03
C SER A 13 -11.61 5.57 0.19
N ARG A 14 -11.19 4.36 0.56
CA ARG A 14 -10.21 4.13 1.65
C ARG A 14 -8.84 4.70 1.32
N ILE A 15 -8.37 4.54 0.09
CA ILE A 15 -7.09 5.12 -0.35
C ILE A 15 -7.16 6.65 -0.29
N ILE A 16 -8.24 7.25 -0.79
CA ILE A 16 -8.46 8.70 -0.73
C ILE A 16 -8.47 9.19 0.73
N ALA A 17 -9.17 8.49 1.62
CA ALA A 17 -9.19 8.84 3.05
C ALA A 17 -7.79 8.76 3.69
N LEU A 18 -7.00 7.73 3.36
CA LEU A 18 -5.62 7.61 3.83
C LEU A 18 -4.72 8.73 3.30
N VAL A 19 -4.86 9.09 2.03
CA VAL A 19 -4.12 10.22 1.43
C VAL A 19 -4.48 11.52 2.13
N LEU A 20 -5.76 11.80 2.36
CA LEU A 20 -6.20 12.99 3.08
C LEU A 20 -5.68 13.05 4.52
N LEU A 21 -5.66 11.91 5.23
CA LEU A 21 -5.10 11.80 6.56
C LEU A 21 -3.59 12.08 6.58
N LEU A 22 -2.85 11.53 5.61
CA LEU A 22 -1.41 11.80 5.47
C LEU A 22 -1.14 13.27 5.14
N LEU A 23 -1.93 13.86 4.25
CA LEU A 23 -1.83 15.28 3.92
C LEU A 23 -2.08 16.15 5.16
N SER A 24 -3.13 15.90 5.94
CA SER A 24 -3.44 16.71 7.12
C SER A 24 -2.36 16.65 8.20
N HIS A 25 -1.67 15.52 8.35
CA HIS A 25 -0.54 15.42 9.27
C HIS A 25 0.71 16.09 8.70
N SER A 26 0.95 15.97 7.40
CA SER A 26 2.11 16.58 6.75
C SER A 26 2.07 18.11 6.81
N THR A 27 0.89 18.73 6.67
CA THR A 27 0.74 20.20 6.73
C THR A 27 1.02 20.73 8.13
N LEU A 28 0.64 20.00 9.19
CA LEU A 28 0.94 20.37 10.57
C LEU A 28 2.44 20.32 10.87
N ILE A 29 3.16 19.35 10.30
CA ILE A 29 4.61 19.24 10.46
C ILE A 29 5.34 20.32 9.66
N MET A 30 4.89 20.59 8.42
CA MET A 30 5.49 21.63 7.58
C MET A 30 5.25 23.05 8.12
N SER A 31 4.12 23.31 8.79
CA SER A 31 3.88 24.62 9.40
C SER A 31 4.79 24.91 10.60
N GLN A 32 5.38 23.87 11.20
CA GLN A 32 6.36 23.98 12.28
C GLN A 32 7.81 24.00 11.76
N GLN A 33 8.04 24.19 10.47
CA GLN A 33 9.40 24.23 9.94
C GLN A 33 10.19 25.40 10.55
N PRO A 34 11.43 25.16 11.00
CA PRO A 34 12.28 26.21 11.51
C PRO A 34 12.54 27.24 10.40
N THR A 35 12.36 28.53 10.71
CA THR A 35 12.65 29.64 9.79
C THR A 35 14.12 29.74 9.41
N HIS A 36 14.99 29.06 10.16
CA HIS A 36 16.44 29.02 9.92
C HIS A 36 16.87 27.56 9.78
N TYR A 37 17.15 27.15 8.54
CA TYR A 37 17.88 25.91 8.28
C TYR A 37 19.36 26.11 8.63
N PRO A 38 20.00 25.16 9.34
CA PRO A 38 21.44 25.21 9.52
C PRO A 38 22.11 25.22 8.14
N LYS A 39 22.95 26.23 7.88
CA LYS A 39 23.70 26.35 6.62
C LYS A 39 24.77 25.28 6.45
N ALA A 40 25.08 24.55 7.52
CA ALA A 40 26.08 23.51 7.52
C ALA A 40 25.44 22.20 7.01
N ASN A 41 25.93 21.71 5.86
CA ASN A 41 25.65 20.37 5.35
C ASN A 41 26.41 19.33 6.19
N GLU A 42 26.19 19.33 7.50
CA GLU A 42 26.76 18.32 8.38
C GLU A 42 26.08 16.98 8.10
N PRO A 43 26.85 15.87 8.11
CA PRO A 43 26.27 14.55 7.93
C PRO A 43 25.23 14.29 9.02
N VAL A 44 24.08 13.78 8.61
CA VAL A 44 22.98 13.43 9.53
C VAL A 44 23.51 12.41 10.55
N PRO A 45 23.39 12.67 11.87
CA PRO A 45 23.93 11.77 12.88
C PRO A 45 23.26 10.40 12.81
N TRP A 46 24.04 9.35 13.05
CA TRP A 46 23.58 7.96 13.11
C TRP A 46 22.78 7.70 14.40
N THR A 47 21.59 8.29 14.47
CA THR A 47 20.61 8.00 15.52
C THR A 47 19.73 6.82 15.10
N LEU A 48 19.16 6.12 16.08
CA LEU A 48 18.23 5.01 15.81
C LEU A 48 17.06 5.46 14.92
N GLY A 49 16.53 6.66 15.16
CA GLY A 49 15.46 7.24 14.35
C GLY A 49 15.86 7.41 12.89
N ASN A 50 17.03 7.98 12.62
CA ASN A 50 17.53 8.18 11.26
C ASN A 50 17.79 6.85 10.55
N ILE A 51 18.37 5.87 11.24
CA ILE A 51 18.58 4.51 10.70
C ILE A 51 17.25 3.88 10.29
N LEU A 52 16.24 3.94 11.16
CA LEU A 52 14.93 3.39 10.89
C LEU A 52 14.24 4.07 9.71
N ILE A 53 14.38 5.40 9.56
CA ILE A 53 13.77 6.14 8.46
C ILE A 53 14.50 5.85 7.13
N TYR A 54 15.83 5.97 7.10
CA TYR A 54 16.61 5.89 5.87
C TYR A 54 16.89 4.46 5.39
N ILE A 55 16.98 3.48 6.31
CA ILE A 55 17.25 2.08 5.98
C ILE A 55 15.99 1.24 6.21
N GLY A 56 15.38 1.37 7.39
CA GLY A 56 14.19 0.60 7.76
C GLY A 56 12.98 0.90 6.87
N GLY A 57 12.74 2.17 6.55
CA GLY A 57 11.63 2.62 5.69
C GLY A 57 11.63 1.93 4.32
N PRO A 58 12.72 2.02 3.52
CA PRO A 58 12.83 1.33 2.23
C PRO A 58 12.67 -0.19 2.34
N ILE A 59 13.29 -0.83 3.34
CA ILE A 59 13.17 -2.28 3.54
C ILE A 59 11.72 -2.67 3.85
N LEU A 60 11.06 -1.93 4.74
CA LEU A 60 9.66 -2.18 5.09
C LEU A 60 8.74 -2.00 3.88
N LEU A 61 8.96 -0.95 3.08
CA LEU A 61 8.20 -0.72 1.84
C LEU A 61 8.38 -1.90 0.86
N PHE A 62 9.61 -2.40 0.70
CA PHE A 62 9.91 -3.55 -0.13
C PHE A 62 9.21 -4.82 0.37
N LEU A 63 9.24 -5.09 1.68
CA LEU A 63 8.55 -6.23 2.28
C LEU A 63 7.04 -6.15 2.07
N VAL A 64 6.42 -4.99 2.35
CA VAL A 64 4.99 -4.78 2.13
C VAL A 64 4.63 -5.03 0.67
N TYR A 65 5.38 -4.43 -0.27
CA TYR A 65 5.20 -4.65 -1.70
C TYR A 65 5.29 -6.14 -2.09
N TYR A 66 6.32 -6.82 -1.59
CA TYR A 66 6.53 -8.25 -1.85
C TYR A 66 5.36 -9.10 -1.33
N TYR A 67 4.90 -8.85 -0.11
CA TYR A 67 3.74 -9.54 0.48
C TYR A 67 2.46 -9.31 -0.31
N TYR A 68 2.18 -8.07 -0.71
CA TYR A 68 1.03 -7.75 -1.56
C TYR A 68 1.11 -8.47 -2.91
N ARG A 69 2.27 -8.42 -3.56
CA ARG A 69 2.48 -9.08 -4.85
C ARG A 69 2.36 -10.60 -4.77
N LYS A 70 2.82 -11.21 -3.67
CA LYS A 70 2.67 -12.65 -3.41
C LYS A 70 1.20 -13.04 -3.25
N ARG A 71 0.37 -12.22 -2.59
CA ARG A 71 -1.07 -12.50 -2.43
C ARG A 71 -1.82 -12.47 -3.76
N GLU A 72 -1.50 -11.55 -4.66
CA GLU A 72 -2.16 -11.45 -5.96
C GLU A 72 -1.91 -12.68 -6.85
N LYS A 73 -0.70 -13.26 -6.81
CA LYS A 73 -0.40 -14.51 -7.52
C LYS A 73 -1.25 -15.69 -7.03
N ARG A 74 -1.42 -15.85 -5.71
CA ARG A 74 -2.24 -16.93 -5.13
C ARG A 74 -3.71 -16.83 -5.56
N LYS A 75 -4.28 -15.63 -5.58
CA LYS A 75 -5.65 -15.42 -6.04
C LYS A 75 -5.84 -15.72 -7.53
N ALA A 76 -4.84 -15.41 -8.36
CA ALA A 76 -4.88 -15.70 -9.79
C ALA A 76 -4.83 -17.22 -10.05
N GLU A 77 -3.99 -17.95 -9.33
CA GLU A 77 -3.91 -19.41 -9.40
C GLU A 77 -5.19 -20.10 -8.93
N GLU A 78 -5.79 -19.63 -7.83
CA GLU A 78 -7.05 -20.16 -7.31
C GLU A 78 -8.21 -19.93 -8.29
N LYS A 79 -8.28 -18.75 -8.92
CA LYS A 79 -9.28 -18.46 -9.96
C LYS A 79 -9.11 -19.33 -11.21
N ASN A 80 -7.87 -19.55 -11.65
CA ASN A 80 -7.59 -20.40 -12.81
C ASN A 80 -7.92 -21.87 -12.53
N LYS A 81 -7.69 -22.36 -11.31
CA LYS A 81 -8.08 -23.72 -10.91
C LYS A 81 -9.60 -23.87 -10.82
N ALA A 82 -10.29 -22.88 -10.27
CA ALA A 82 -11.76 -22.89 -10.17
C ALA A 82 -12.45 -22.81 -11.56
N SER A 83 -11.90 -22.03 -12.50
CA SER A 83 -12.43 -21.95 -13.87
C SER A 83 -12.10 -23.21 -14.68
N ALA A 84 -10.94 -23.82 -14.47
CA ALA A 84 -10.59 -25.11 -15.09
C ALA A 84 -11.48 -26.25 -14.58
N SER A 85 -11.75 -26.33 -13.27
CA SER A 85 -12.64 -27.35 -12.72
C SER A 85 -14.09 -27.18 -13.17
N ALA A 86 -14.57 -25.93 -13.25
CA ALA A 86 -15.93 -25.63 -13.74
C ALA A 86 -16.12 -26.01 -15.22
N LYS A 87 -15.09 -25.77 -16.05
CA LYS A 87 -15.12 -26.13 -17.48
C LYS A 87 -15.08 -27.64 -17.72
N ALA A 88 -14.34 -28.38 -16.88
CA ALA A 88 -14.28 -29.84 -16.95
C ALA A 88 -15.62 -30.52 -16.59
N THR A 89 -16.40 -29.93 -15.68
CA THR A 89 -17.74 -30.45 -15.32
C THR A 89 -18.82 -30.17 -16.37
N THR A 90 -18.66 -29.15 -17.22
CA THR A 90 -19.66 -28.80 -18.25
C THR A 90 -19.48 -29.56 -19.57
N ASP A 91 -18.25 -29.99 -19.90
CA ASP A 91 -17.97 -30.73 -21.15
C ASP A 91 -18.16 -32.26 -21.02
N GLY A 92 -18.36 -32.79 -19.80
CA GLY A 92 -18.50 -34.24 -19.55
C GLY A 92 -19.94 -34.75 -19.36
N GLY A 93 -20.94 -33.88 -19.47
CA GLY A 93 -22.36 -34.23 -19.30
C GLY A 93 -23.13 -34.08 -20.60
N GLY A 94 -22.92 -34.99 -21.56
CA GLY A 94 -23.65 -35.11 -22.82
C GLY A 94 -24.07 -36.56 -23.04
#